data_AF-A0A2M8BXM0-F1
#
_entry.id   AF-A0A2M8BXM0-F1
#
_cell.length_a   1.000
_cell.length_b   1.000
_cell.length_c   1.000
_cell.angle_alpha   90.00
_cell.angle_beta   90.00
_cell.angle_gamma   90.00
#
_symmetry.space_group_name_H-M   'P 1'
#
loop_
_entity.id
_entity.type
_entity.pdbx_description
1 polymer ?
#
loop_
_entity_poly.entity_id
_entity_poly.type
_entity_poly.pdbx_seq_one_letter_code
_entity_poly.pdbx_strand_id
1 'polypeptide(L)'
;MNGKINSGFFLGSFWGRTVMLSLMLFFVYLGDGILSDWAPSFIQGSVNSSLIMGLVISFSSVVGFGADLIFPQLLRGLKTRKILLMAIGSSLVFCGVLFWSIAWPMVILFLVAMAIWGIYYEFLGFGTQAFVSGSVPATSRSGVWAIMGTFRSLAYFIGPVIGSYLAISRGDYWVVVVATFSVILGYIIWKIMGRNMSEVVLDEPVERINILKEIKHWTILFEHVWPVIIISLTMGIVDATYWTTGTVFSDNLAKQTWWGGLFLPFYTLPMVFVGVIVARWGIYKGKKKMAEIFMLISGLLLVMIGPSDSVMVALIVSLLVGTMLSVSWPLTDAVYSDIVSRMGSEGKHMVGLSGSTLSVAYIVGPIVAGLISQFVGEKNTFVVMGVMMVLVSIILLVVTPKKMKLPQTEIKTWDD
;
A
#
# COMPACT_ATOMS: atom_id res chain seq x y z
N MET A 1 34.89 26.21 30.64
CA MET A 1 33.99 26.05 29.49
C MET A 1 33.33 24.67 29.58
N ASN A 2 32.18 24.57 30.26
CA ASN A 2 31.35 23.36 30.26
C ASN A 2 30.22 23.57 29.26
N GLY A 3 30.44 23.15 28.02
CA GLY A 3 29.41 23.14 26.99
C GLY A 3 28.40 22.05 27.28
N LYS A 4 27.31 22.36 27.99
CA LYS A 4 26.10 21.54 27.96
C LYS A 4 25.59 21.58 26.51
N ILE A 5 25.87 20.52 25.76
CA ILE A 5 25.26 20.28 24.45
C ILE A 5 23.76 20.25 24.68
N ASN A 6 23.08 21.28 24.17
CA ASN A 6 21.65 21.49 24.34
C ASN A 6 20.91 20.53 23.39
N SER A 7 20.90 19.23 23.72
CA SER A 7 20.23 18.17 22.95
C SER A 7 18.71 18.36 22.84
N GLY A 8 18.15 19.30 23.60
CA GLY A 8 16.75 19.72 23.50
C GLY A 8 16.38 20.48 22.21
N PHE A 9 17.34 21.04 21.47
CA PHE A 9 17.02 21.87 20.30
C PHE A 9 16.51 21.07 19.10
N PHE A 10 17.01 19.84 18.89
CA PHE A 10 16.60 19.01 17.75
C PHE A 10 15.22 18.37 17.96
N LEU A 11 14.96 17.87 19.19
CA LEU A 11 13.71 17.21 19.57
C LEU A 11 12.51 18.17 19.67
N GLY A 12 12.76 19.47 19.90
CA GLY A 12 11.71 20.49 19.92
C GLY A 12 11.24 20.94 18.52
N SER A 13 12.04 20.71 17.48
CA SER A 13 11.68 21.09 16.11
C SER A 13 10.59 20.16 15.54
N PHE A 14 9.75 20.68 14.63
CA PHE A 14 8.76 19.82 13.95
C PHE A 14 9.44 18.73 13.11
N TRP A 15 10.61 19.00 12.51
CA TRP A 15 11.39 17.99 11.81
C TRP A 15 11.89 16.88 12.73
N GLY A 16 12.32 17.21 13.94
CA GLY A 16 12.67 16.22 14.96
C GLY A 16 11.48 15.32 15.31
N ARG A 17 10.29 15.90 15.49
CA ARG A 17 9.04 15.14 15.69
C ARG A 17 8.70 14.26 14.49
N THR A 18 8.83 14.77 13.27
CA THR A 18 8.60 14.00 12.04
C THR A 18 9.55 12.82 11.92
N VAL A 19 10.85 13.00 12.17
CA VAL A 19 11.85 11.92 12.09
C VAL A 19 11.57 10.86 13.15
N MET A 20 11.26 11.26 14.38
CA MET A 20 10.90 10.32 15.46
C MET A 20 9.62 9.54 15.14
N LEU A 21 8.60 10.21 14.59
CA LEU A 21 7.39 9.54 14.12
C LEU A 21 7.70 8.58 12.97
N SER A 22 8.51 9.00 12.00
CA SER A 22 8.89 8.17 10.84
C SER A 22 9.69 6.95 11.27
N LEU A 23 10.57 7.08 12.26
CA LEU A 23 11.31 5.97 12.84
C LEU A 23 10.40 5.00 13.59
N MET A 24 9.41 5.51 14.34
CA MET A 24 8.40 4.68 14.98
C MET A 24 7.59 3.90 13.93
N LEU A 25 7.10 4.59 12.91
CA LEU A 25 6.33 4.00 11.82
C LEU A 25 7.14 2.99 11.03
N PHE A 26 8.44 3.23 10.82
CA PHE A 26 9.35 2.28 10.19
C PHE A 26 9.32 0.93 10.88
N PHE A 27 9.43 0.89 12.21
CA PHE A 27 9.40 -0.38 12.94
C PHE A 27 8.04 -1.07 12.91
N VAL A 28 6.94 -0.31 12.92
CA VAL A 28 5.59 -0.86 12.75
C VAL A 28 5.41 -1.43 11.34
N TYR A 29 5.76 -0.67 10.30
CA TYR A 29 5.73 -1.12 8.90
C TYR A 29 6.73 -2.23 8.62
N LEU A 30 7.82 -2.34 9.38
CA LEU A 30 8.78 -3.42 9.24
C LEU A 30 8.17 -4.74 9.72
N GLY A 31 7.51 -4.71 10.89
CA GLY A 31 6.74 -5.86 11.37
C GLY A 31 5.63 -6.25 10.40
N ASP A 32 4.92 -5.26 9.85
CA ASP A 32 3.92 -5.49 8.81
C ASP A 32 4.50 -6.08 7.52
N GLY A 33 5.60 -5.53 7.01
CA GLY A 33 6.26 -6.02 5.80
C GLY A 33 6.79 -7.45 5.94
N ILE A 34 7.28 -7.82 7.13
CA ILE A 34 7.66 -9.21 7.45
C ILE A 34 6.44 -10.13 7.36
N LEU A 35 5.31 -9.74 7.98
CA LEU A 35 4.11 -10.57 8.03
C LEU A 35 3.36 -10.60 6.69
N SER A 36 3.39 -9.52 5.92
CA SER A 36 2.76 -9.42 4.61
C SER A 36 3.42 -10.33 3.57
N ASP A 37 4.74 -10.51 3.67
CA ASP A 37 5.49 -11.48 2.86
C ASP A 37 5.15 -12.92 3.27
N TRP A 38 5.19 -13.20 4.58
CA TRP A 38 5.02 -14.56 5.10
C TRP A 38 3.58 -15.08 5.05
N ALA A 39 2.58 -14.26 5.39
CA ALA A 39 1.21 -14.70 5.62
C ALA A 39 0.57 -15.41 4.41
N PRO A 40 0.70 -14.93 3.15
CA PRO A 40 0.11 -15.64 2.01
C PRO A 40 0.67 -17.05 1.83
N SER A 41 1.99 -17.22 1.94
CA SER A 41 2.67 -18.52 1.86
C SER A 41 2.22 -19.46 2.98
N PHE A 42 2.17 -18.96 4.22
CA PHE A 42 1.70 -19.72 5.38
C PHE A 42 0.23 -20.15 5.24
N ILE A 43 -0.66 -19.24 4.83
CA ILE A 43 -2.08 -19.53 4.64
C ILE A 43 -2.26 -20.57 3.53
N GLN A 44 -1.64 -20.37 2.36
CA GLN A 44 -1.74 -21.31 1.24
C GLN A 44 -1.24 -22.69 1.63
N GLY A 45 -0.09 -22.79 2.30
CA GLY A 45 0.47 -24.06 2.77
C GLY A 45 -0.40 -24.75 3.83
N SER A 46 -1.05 -23.97 4.70
CA SER A 46 -1.94 -24.48 5.74
C SER A 46 -3.26 -25.05 5.20
N VAL A 47 -3.85 -24.37 4.21
CA VAL A 47 -5.18 -24.73 3.66
C VAL A 47 -5.10 -25.51 2.35
N ASN A 48 -3.90 -25.65 1.77
CA ASN A 48 -3.64 -26.27 0.47
C ASN A 48 -4.51 -25.70 -0.68
N SER A 49 -4.81 -24.41 -0.66
CA SER A 49 -5.58 -23.74 -1.71
C SER A 49 -5.16 -22.27 -1.89
N SER A 50 -4.69 -21.96 -3.09
CA SER A 50 -4.33 -20.58 -3.49
C SER A 50 -5.55 -19.67 -3.57
N LEU A 51 -6.72 -20.19 -3.96
CA LEU A 51 -7.98 -19.42 -3.97
C LEU A 51 -8.42 -19.04 -2.55
N ILE A 52 -8.37 -19.98 -1.60
CA ILE A 52 -8.73 -19.68 -0.20
C ILE A 52 -7.76 -18.66 0.38
N MET A 53 -6.46 -18.78 0.09
CA MET A 53 -5.48 -17.76 0.46
C MET A 53 -5.85 -16.38 -0.10
N GLY A 54 -6.16 -16.29 -1.41
CA GLY A 54 -6.58 -15.04 -2.05
C GLY A 54 -7.82 -14.42 -1.40
N LEU A 55 -8.84 -15.24 -1.10
CA LEU A 55 -10.05 -14.80 -0.40
C LEU A 55 -9.75 -14.27 1.01
N VAL A 56 -8.91 -14.99 1.76
CA VAL A 56 -8.50 -14.59 3.10
C VAL A 56 -7.75 -13.27 3.08
N ILE A 57 -6.75 -13.11 2.19
CA ILE A 57 -5.99 -11.86 2.09
C ILE A 57 -6.90 -10.70 1.65
N SER A 58 -7.79 -10.90 0.66
CA SER A 58 -8.72 -9.84 0.21
C SER A 58 -9.66 -9.34 1.31
N PHE A 59 -9.92 -10.17 2.32
CA PHE A 59 -10.80 -9.83 3.43
C PHE A 59 -10.28 -8.64 4.24
N SER A 60 -8.96 -8.44 4.33
CA SER A 60 -8.40 -7.27 5.01
C SER A 60 -8.80 -5.97 4.32
N SER A 61 -8.79 -5.94 2.99
CA SER A 61 -9.17 -4.77 2.21
C SER A 61 -10.68 -4.50 2.24
N VAL A 62 -11.50 -5.55 2.35
CA VAL A 62 -12.96 -5.40 2.59
C VAL A 62 -13.20 -4.72 3.94
N VAL A 63 -12.51 -5.19 4.99
CA VAL A 63 -12.65 -4.61 6.34
C VAL A 63 -12.06 -3.21 6.41
N GLY A 64 -10.90 -2.95 5.77
CA GLY A 64 -10.28 -1.64 5.67
C GLY A 64 -11.20 -0.63 4.97
N PHE A 65 -11.79 -1.01 3.83
CA PHE A 65 -12.78 -0.18 3.13
C PHE A 65 -14.01 0.12 4.02
N GLY A 66 -14.47 -0.85 4.81
CA GLY A 66 -15.52 -0.60 5.80
C GLY A 66 -15.09 0.37 6.91
N ALA A 67 -13.85 0.22 7.39
CA ALA A 67 -13.27 1.10 8.39
C ALA A 67 -13.12 2.54 7.87
N ASP A 68 -12.76 2.76 6.61
CA ASP A 68 -12.71 4.09 5.97
C ASP A 68 -14.04 4.84 6.04
N LEU A 69 -15.17 4.13 5.95
CA LEU A 69 -16.51 4.73 6.01
C LEU A 69 -16.92 5.06 7.45
N ILE A 70 -16.44 4.28 8.43
CA ILE A 70 -16.85 4.35 9.83
C ILE A 70 -15.93 5.26 10.66
N PHE A 71 -14.62 5.19 10.42
CA PHE A 71 -13.58 5.83 11.25
C PHE A 71 -13.63 7.35 11.26
N PRO A 72 -13.93 8.07 10.16
CA PRO A 72 -14.10 9.52 10.21
C PRO A 72 -15.12 9.98 11.26
N GLN A 73 -16.16 9.15 11.51
CA GLN A 73 -17.20 9.43 12.50
C GLN A 73 -16.77 8.97 13.90
N LEU A 74 -16.18 7.77 14.00
CA LEU A 74 -15.80 7.15 15.28
C LEU A 74 -14.56 7.79 15.93
N LEU A 75 -13.61 8.24 15.12
CA LEU A 75 -12.32 8.81 15.57
C LEU A 75 -12.39 10.33 15.78
N ARG A 76 -13.58 10.92 15.64
CA ARG A 76 -13.81 12.34 15.88
C ARG A 76 -13.39 12.73 17.30
N GLY A 77 -12.68 13.85 17.41
CA GLY A 77 -12.18 14.36 18.69
C GLY A 77 -11.08 13.50 19.33
N LEU A 78 -10.67 12.39 18.69
CA LEU A 78 -9.51 11.64 19.14
C LEU A 78 -8.24 12.35 18.72
N LYS A 79 -7.27 12.35 19.62
CA LYS A 79 -5.95 12.92 19.39
C LYS A 79 -5.14 11.97 18.52
N THR A 80 -4.31 12.50 17.62
CA THR A 80 -3.37 11.76 16.76
C THR A 80 -2.63 10.66 17.53
N ARG A 81 -2.16 10.98 18.73
CA ARG A 81 -1.44 10.06 19.61
C ARG A 81 -2.25 8.81 19.97
N LYS A 82 -3.54 8.98 20.28
CA LYS A 82 -4.43 7.87 20.65
C LYS A 82 -4.73 6.98 19.45
N ILE A 83 -4.91 7.58 18.26
CA ILE A 83 -5.11 6.85 17.01
C ILE A 83 -3.88 6.00 16.68
N LEU A 84 -2.68 6.57 16.75
CA LEU A 84 -1.43 5.81 16.56
C LEU A 84 -1.22 4.71 17.60
N LEU A 85 -1.65 4.93 18.85
CA LEU A 85 -1.62 3.87 19.87
C LEU A 85 -2.61 2.75 19.56
N MET A 86 -3.80 3.08 19.04
CA MET A 86 -4.77 2.08 18.57
C MET A 86 -4.19 1.29 17.40
N ALA A 87 -3.46 1.93 16.48
CA ALA A 87 -2.76 1.26 15.38
C ALA A 87 -1.71 0.25 15.88
N ILE A 88 -0.83 0.68 16.80
CA ILE A 88 0.18 -0.20 17.39
C ILE A 88 -0.49 -1.34 18.18
N GLY A 89 -1.51 -1.04 18.97
CA GLY A 89 -2.24 -2.02 19.76
C GLY A 89 -2.92 -3.08 18.87
N SER A 90 -3.60 -2.66 17.81
CA SER A 90 -4.24 -3.58 16.86
C SER A 90 -3.21 -4.39 16.05
N SER A 91 -2.06 -3.80 15.70
CA SER A 91 -0.93 -4.53 15.10
C SER A 91 -0.38 -5.63 16.02
N LEU A 92 -0.28 -5.39 17.34
CA LEU A 92 0.11 -6.43 18.30
C LEU A 92 -0.94 -7.53 18.44
N VAL A 93 -2.24 -7.18 18.40
CA VAL A 93 -3.32 -8.18 18.39
C VAL A 93 -3.25 -9.02 17.11
N PHE A 94 -3.00 -8.40 15.95
CA PHE A 94 -2.77 -9.10 14.69
C PHE A 94 -1.63 -10.12 14.81
N CYS A 95 -0.47 -9.72 15.35
CA CYS A 95 0.64 -10.64 15.62
C CYS A 95 0.21 -11.79 16.55
N GLY A 96 -0.55 -11.51 17.61
CA GLY A 96 -1.03 -12.51 18.56
C GLY A 96 -1.98 -13.54 17.92
N VAL A 97 -2.89 -13.09 17.05
CA VAL A 97 -3.80 -14.00 16.32
C VAL A 97 -3.02 -14.85 15.32
N LEU A 98 -2.04 -14.27 14.62
CA LEU A 98 -1.17 -15.04 13.72
C LEU A 98 -0.34 -16.07 14.47
N PHE A 99 0.17 -15.73 15.65
CA PHE A 99 0.88 -16.67 16.51
C PHE A 99 -0.01 -17.86 16.92
N TRP A 100 -1.28 -17.61 17.23
CA TRP A 100 -2.25 -18.68 17.45
C TRP A 100 -2.45 -19.52 16.19
N SER A 101 -2.58 -18.88 15.03
CA SER A 101 -2.82 -19.57 13.76
C SER A 101 -1.70 -20.54 13.37
N ILE A 102 -0.46 -20.34 13.85
CA ILE A 102 0.65 -21.30 13.67
C ILE A 102 0.31 -22.65 14.30
N ALA A 103 -0.22 -22.63 15.53
CA ALA A 103 -0.54 -23.86 16.23
C ALA A 103 -1.88 -24.46 15.76
N TRP A 104 -2.84 -23.62 15.37
CA TRP A 104 -4.22 -23.99 15.05
C TRP A 104 -4.63 -23.36 13.70
N PRO A 105 -4.16 -23.86 12.55
CA PRO A 105 -4.29 -23.19 11.25
C PRO A 105 -5.71 -23.30 10.66
N MET A 106 -6.66 -22.62 11.30
CA MET A 106 -8.06 -22.56 10.88
C MET A 106 -8.33 -21.31 10.05
N VAL A 107 -9.10 -21.44 8.97
CA VAL A 107 -9.50 -20.34 8.09
C VAL A 107 -10.13 -19.18 8.87
N ILE A 108 -10.93 -19.48 9.90
CA ILE A 108 -11.55 -18.44 10.72
C ILE A 108 -10.53 -17.58 11.47
N LEU A 109 -9.41 -18.15 11.95
CA LEU A 109 -8.35 -17.38 12.60
C LEU A 109 -7.63 -16.49 11.60
N PHE A 110 -7.43 -16.98 10.36
CA PHE A 110 -6.88 -16.13 9.31
C PHE A 110 -7.81 -14.98 8.95
N LEU A 111 -9.13 -15.22 8.82
CA LEU A 111 -10.10 -14.14 8.57
C LEU A 111 -10.12 -13.11 9.70
N VAL A 112 -10.05 -13.56 10.96
CA VAL A 112 -9.95 -12.66 12.12
C VAL A 112 -8.66 -11.86 12.07
N ALA A 113 -7.52 -12.50 11.78
CA ALA A 113 -6.24 -11.81 11.61
C ALA A 113 -6.33 -10.75 10.50
N MET A 114 -6.87 -11.10 9.33
CA MET A 114 -7.01 -10.19 8.20
C MET A 114 -7.99 -9.05 8.47
N ALA A 115 -9.06 -9.27 9.24
CA ALA A 115 -9.94 -8.18 9.68
C ALA A 115 -9.21 -7.18 10.59
N ILE A 116 -8.41 -7.68 11.55
CA ILE A 116 -7.58 -6.83 12.40
C ILE A 116 -6.51 -6.13 11.55
N TRP A 117 -5.97 -6.82 10.55
CA TRP A 117 -5.03 -6.28 9.56
C TRP A 117 -5.66 -5.10 8.76
N GLY A 118 -6.90 -5.22 8.32
CA GLY A 118 -7.61 -4.09 7.70
C GLY A 118 -7.77 -2.89 8.65
N ILE A 119 -8.21 -3.15 9.88
CA ILE A 119 -8.45 -2.11 10.91
C ILE A 119 -7.17 -1.37 11.31
N TYR A 120 -6.07 -2.08 11.59
CA TYR A 120 -4.84 -1.42 12.04
C TYR A 120 -4.22 -0.55 10.93
N TYR A 121 -4.34 -0.97 9.67
CA TYR A 121 -3.81 -0.22 8.54
C TYR A 121 -4.53 1.12 8.40
N GLU A 122 -5.85 1.14 8.58
CA GLU A 122 -6.59 2.40 8.60
C GLU A 122 -6.23 3.29 9.79
N PHE A 123 -6.01 2.72 10.98
CA PHE A 123 -5.50 3.53 12.10
C PHE A 123 -4.14 4.18 11.80
N LEU A 124 -3.24 3.49 11.07
CA LEU A 124 -1.99 4.09 10.61
C LEU A 124 -2.24 5.21 9.60
N GLY A 125 -3.14 5.00 8.62
CA GLY A 125 -3.55 6.01 7.64
C GLY A 125 -4.09 7.28 8.32
N PHE A 126 -5.16 7.15 9.11
CA PHE A 126 -5.74 8.28 9.84
C PHE A 126 -4.77 8.93 10.82
N GLY A 127 -3.96 8.13 11.54
CA GLY A 127 -2.97 8.64 12.49
C GLY A 127 -1.88 9.48 11.82
N THR A 128 -1.38 9.05 10.66
CA THR A 128 -0.38 9.79 9.89
C THR A 128 -0.96 11.04 9.25
N GLN A 129 -2.15 10.94 8.64
CA GLN A 129 -2.87 12.09 8.09
C GLN A 129 -3.13 13.16 9.16
N ALA A 130 -3.64 12.76 10.32
CA ALA A 130 -3.90 13.65 11.45
C ALA A 130 -2.63 14.34 11.96
N PHE A 131 -1.49 13.64 11.98
CA PHE A 131 -0.22 14.24 12.33
C PHE A 131 0.19 15.32 11.33
N VAL A 132 0.15 15.01 10.03
CA VAL A 132 0.61 15.93 8.98
C VAL A 132 -0.31 17.14 8.84
N SER A 133 -1.64 16.94 8.91
CA SER A 133 -2.59 18.05 8.83
C SER A 133 -2.50 18.98 10.05
N GLY A 134 -2.42 18.41 11.26
CA GLY A 134 -2.47 19.17 12.50
C GLY A 134 -1.13 19.74 12.98
N SER A 135 0.00 19.05 12.75
CA SER A 135 1.29 19.41 13.37
C SER A 135 2.33 19.98 12.40
N VAL A 136 2.08 19.93 11.09
CA VAL A 136 3.07 20.32 10.07
C VAL A 136 2.59 21.56 9.28
N PRO A 137 3.44 22.61 9.13
CA PRO A 137 3.13 23.76 8.30
C PRO A 137 2.81 23.36 6.86
N ALA A 138 1.80 24.01 6.25
CA ALA A 138 1.32 23.67 4.92
C ALA A 138 2.43 23.60 3.85
N THR A 139 3.41 24.53 3.90
CA THR A 139 4.56 24.60 2.98
C THR A 139 5.53 23.42 3.11
N SER A 140 5.49 22.67 4.22
CA SER A 140 6.41 21.57 4.51
C SER A 140 5.75 20.19 4.45
N ARG A 141 4.43 20.10 4.24
CA ARG A 141 3.68 18.84 4.26
C ARG A 141 4.17 17.83 3.22
N SER A 142 4.49 18.29 2.00
CA SER A 142 5.05 17.44 0.94
C SER A 142 6.39 16.82 1.34
N GLY A 143 7.27 17.60 1.97
CA GLY A 143 8.55 17.11 2.48
C GLY A 143 8.38 16.08 3.60
N VAL A 144 7.42 16.28 4.50
CA VAL A 144 7.10 15.31 5.55
C VAL A 144 6.56 14.00 4.97
N TRP A 145 5.63 14.06 4.01
CA TRP A 145 5.15 12.86 3.31
C TRP A 145 6.26 12.11 2.60
N ALA A 146 7.20 12.82 1.96
CA ALA A 146 8.34 12.20 1.31
C ALA A 146 9.22 11.44 2.32
N ILE A 147 9.53 12.04 3.49
CA ILE A 147 10.32 11.36 4.53
C ILE A 147 9.59 10.13 5.06
N MET A 148 8.32 10.29 5.47
CA MET A 148 7.52 9.17 5.99
C MET A 148 7.39 8.05 4.95
N GLY A 149 7.20 8.41 3.68
CA GLY A 149 7.19 7.51 2.54
C GLY A 149 8.49 6.73 2.39
N THR A 150 9.65 7.40 2.48
CA THR A 150 10.96 6.71 2.41
C THR A 150 11.12 5.67 3.52
N PHE A 151 10.75 6.00 4.76
CA PHE A 151 10.79 5.02 5.85
C PHE A 151 9.82 3.86 5.62
N ARG A 152 8.61 4.12 5.14
CA ARG A 152 7.64 3.08 4.77
C ARG A 152 8.17 2.16 3.68
N SER A 153 8.67 2.73 2.58
CA SER A 153 9.23 1.95 1.47
C SER A 153 10.46 1.14 1.89
N LEU A 154 11.31 1.70 2.75
CA LEU A 154 12.45 0.97 3.30
C LEU A 154 12.00 -0.21 4.18
N ALA A 155 10.96 -0.02 4.98
CA ALA A 155 10.38 -1.10 5.79
C ALA A 155 9.80 -2.23 4.91
N TYR A 156 9.06 -1.92 3.84
CA TYR A 156 8.54 -2.91 2.90
C TYR A 156 9.59 -3.50 1.95
N PHE A 157 10.77 -2.89 1.84
CA PHE A 157 11.92 -3.50 1.19
C PHE A 157 12.63 -4.49 2.11
N ILE A 158 12.92 -4.08 3.36
CA ILE A 158 13.66 -4.90 4.33
C ILE A 158 12.79 -6.05 4.89
N GLY A 159 11.49 -5.80 5.08
CA GLY A 159 10.56 -6.74 5.72
C GLY A 159 10.55 -8.12 5.04
N PRO A 160 10.27 -8.22 3.73
CA PRO A 160 10.29 -9.49 3.02
C PRO A 160 11.67 -10.19 3.02
N VAL A 161 12.78 -9.43 3.02
CA VAL A 161 14.13 -10.02 3.14
C VAL A 161 14.27 -10.76 4.47
N ILE A 162 13.80 -10.14 5.56
CA ILE A 162 13.83 -10.74 6.90
C ILE A 162 12.81 -11.89 7.00
N GLY A 163 11.58 -11.68 6.50
CA GLY A 163 10.47 -12.64 6.53
C GLY A 163 10.83 -13.96 5.86
N SER A 164 11.17 -13.91 4.57
CA SER A 164 11.56 -15.10 3.80
C SER A 164 12.79 -15.80 4.39
N TYR A 165 13.81 -15.04 4.83
CA TYR A 165 14.99 -15.64 5.48
C TYR A 165 14.62 -16.41 6.76
N LEU A 166 13.80 -15.81 7.64
CA LEU A 166 13.39 -16.44 8.90
C LEU A 166 12.49 -17.66 8.67
N ALA A 167 11.53 -17.56 7.75
CA ALA A 167 10.63 -18.65 7.40
C ALA A 167 11.41 -19.91 6.99
N ILE A 168 12.44 -19.74 6.15
CA ILE A 168 13.23 -20.85 5.61
C ILE A 168 14.25 -21.38 6.62
N SER A 169 14.95 -20.48 7.33
CA SER A 169 16.09 -20.87 8.18
C SER A 169 15.69 -21.25 9.61
N ARG A 170 14.58 -20.73 10.12
CA ARG A 170 14.15 -20.86 11.52
C ARG A 170 12.70 -21.31 11.68
N GLY A 171 11.87 -21.20 10.65
CA GLY A 171 10.46 -21.57 10.66
C GLY A 171 9.50 -20.43 11.06
N ASP A 172 8.22 -20.66 10.85
CA ASP A 172 7.12 -19.69 10.97
C ASP A 172 7.06 -18.96 12.32
N TYR A 173 7.33 -19.68 13.40
CA TYR A 173 7.35 -19.13 14.76
C TYR A 173 8.26 -17.90 14.88
N TRP A 174 9.46 -17.98 14.30
CA TRP A 174 10.44 -16.90 14.42
C TRP A 174 10.08 -15.68 13.57
N VAL A 175 9.35 -15.88 12.48
CA VAL A 175 8.83 -14.77 11.66
C VAL A 175 7.91 -13.88 12.49
N VAL A 176 6.93 -14.48 13.17
CA VAL A 176 5.97 -13.74 14.01
C VAL A 176 6.65 -13.12 15.23
N VAL A 177 7.62 -13.81 15.85
CA VAL A 177 8.39 -13.25 16.98
C VAL A 177 9.15 -12.00 16.57
N VAL A 178 9.88 -12.04 15.44
CA VAL A 178 10.67 -10.89 14.98
C VAL A 178 9.76 -9.73 14.56
N ALA A 179 8.66 -10.01 13.85
CA ALA A 179 7.66 -8.99 13.53
C ALA A 179 7.06 -8.34 14.78
N THR A 180 6.70 -9.14 15.78
CA THR A 180 6.19 -8.65 17.08
C THR A 180 7.22 -7.78 17.78
N PHE A 181 8.48 -8.20 17.79
CA PHE A 181 9.57 -7.42 18.37
C PHE A 181 9.75 -6.07 17.66
N SER A 182 9.67 -6.03 16.33
CA SER A 182 9.67 -4.78 15.57
C SER A 182 8.54 -3.85 15.99
N VAL A 183 7.30 -4.34 16.11
CA VAL A 183 6.15 -3.52 16.57
C VAL A 183 6.35 -3.03 18.01
N ILE A 184 6.90 -3.85 18.91
CA ILE A 184 7.24 -3.46 20.28
C ILE A 184 8.29 -2.35 20.30
N LEU A 185 9.32 -2.40 19.43
CA LEU A 185 10.28 -1.30 19.28
C LEU A 185 9.59 -0.02 18.84
N GLY A 186 8.66 -0.10 17.89
CA GLY A 186 7.80 1.01 17.49
C GLY A 186 7.03 1.60 18.69
N TYR A 187 6.43 0.76 19.52
CA TYR A 187 5.75 1.18 20.75
C TYR A 187 6.67 1.89 21.75
N ILE A 188 7.89 1.35 21.95
CA ILE A 188 8.88 1.96 22.86
C ILE A 188 9.25 3.36 22.37
N ILE A 189 9.51 3.53 21.06
CA ILE A 189 9.83 4.83 20.45
C ILE A 189 8.65 5.79 20.60
N TRP A 190 7.43 5.34 20.35
CA TRP A 190 6.20 6.12 20.57
C TRP A 190 6.09 6.61 22.03
N LYS A 191 6.38 5.73 23.00
CA LYS A 191 6.30 6.07 24.43
C LYS A 191 7.34 7.12 24.84
N ILE A 192 8.56 7.03 24.29
CA ILE A 192 9.63 8.01 24.51
C ILE A 192 9.22 9.39 23.94
N MET A 193 8.57 9.41 22.79
CA MET A 193 8.11 10.62 22.11
C MET A 193 6.93 11.31 22.84
N GLY A 194 6.07 10.52 23.50
CA GLY A 194 4.80 10.94 24.09
C GLY A 194 4.85 11.93 25.27
N ARG A 195 6.01 12.50 25.61
CA ARG A 195 6.13 13.58 26.62
C ARG A 195 6.16 14.99 26.01
N ASN A 196 6.46 15.14 24.71
CA ASN A 196 6.81 16.44 24.11
C ASN A 196 5.92 16.89 22.95
N MET A 197 4.82 16.19 22.64
CA MET A 197 3.95 16.55 21.51
C MET A 197 2.76 17.39 21.97
N SER A 198 2.68 18.64 21.50
CA SER A 198 1.45 19.43 21.52
C SER A 198 0.35 18.67 20.78
N GLU A 199 -0.70 18.27 21.49
CA GLU A 199 -1.78 17.44 20.95
C GLU A 199 -2.78 18.30 20.19
N VAL A 200 -2.91 18.08 18.89
CA VAL A 200 -3.97 18.69 18.06
C VAL A 200 -5.16 17.74 18.02
N VAL A 201 -6.35 18.28 18.24
CA VAL A 201 -7.63 17.55 18.17
C VAL A 201 -8.13 17.59 16.73
N LEU A 202 -8.63 16.45 16.24
CA LEU A 202 -9.33 16.37 14.96
C LEU A 202 -10.70 17.06 15.10
N ASP A 203 -10.75 18.36 14.81
CA ASP A 203 -11.96 19.21 14.93
C ASP A 203 -12.51 19.68 13.57
N GLU A 204 -12.09 19.05 12.46
CA GLU A 204 -12.70 19.37 11.16
C GLU A 204 -14.17 18.93 11.14
N PRO A 205 -15.09 19.80 10.65
CA PRO A 205 -16.50 19.45 10.51
C PRO A 205 -16.63 18.33 9.47
N VAL A 206 -16.86 17.11 9.94
CA VAL A 206 -17.15 15.97 9.06
C VAL A 206 -18.55 16.17 8.50
N GLU A 207 -18.64 16.56 7.22
CA GLU A 207 -19.87 16.41 6.45
C GLU A 207 -20.31 14.94 6.55
N ARG A 208 -21.58 14.71 6.88
CA ARG A 208 -22.12 13.35 6.92
C ARG A 208 -22.08 12.81 5.50
N ILE A 209 -21.12 11.93 5.23
CA ILE A 209 -21.00 11.27 3.92
C ILE A 209 -22.23 10.41 3.72
N ASN A 210 -23.07 10.80 2.77
CA ASN A 210 -24.15 9.95 2.31
C ASN A 210 -23.58 9.02 1.24
N ILE A 211 -23.27 7.78 1.64
CA ILE A 211 -22.62 6.78 0.77
C ILE A 211 -23.38 6.60 -0.56
N LEU A 212 -24.71 6.65 -0.54
CA LEU A 212 -25.51 6.51 -1.77
C LEU A 212 -25.34 7.71 -2.71
N LYS A 213 -25.26 8.93 -2.16
CA LYS A 213 -24.94 10.13 -2.96
C LYS A 213 -23.52 10.04 -3.51
N GLU A 214 -22.56 9.60 -2.68
CA GLU A 214 -21.16 9.44 -3.08
C GLU A 214 -21.00 8.47 -4.25
N ILE A 215 -21.65 7.29 -4.17
CA ILE A 215 -21.66 6.29 -5.26
C ILE A 215 -22.26 6.87 -6.55
N LYS A 216 -23.31 7.70 -6.43
CA LYS A 216 -23.90 8.38 -7.59
C LYS A 216 -22.91 9.36 -8.22
N HIS A 217 -22.21 10.17 -7.41
CA HIS A 217 -21.17 11.08 -7.90
C HIS A 217 -20.03 10.30 -8.58
N TRP A 218 -19.60 9.19 -7.98
CA TRP A 218 -18.58 8.31 -8.55
C TRP A 218 -18.98 7.71 -9.88
N THR A 219 -20.24 7.32 -10.04
CA THR A 219 -20.74 6.77 -11.32
C THR A 219 -20.64 7.81 -12.44
N ILE A 220 -21.03 9.06 -12.17
CA ILE A 220 -20.93 10.17 -13.13
C ILE A 220 -19.46 10.49 -13.46
N LEU A 221 -18.58 10.50 -12.46
CA LEU A 221 -17.15 10.73 -12.66
C LEU A 221 -16.50 9.61 -13.46
N PHE A 222 -16.86 8.36 -13.16
CA PHE A 222 -16.30 7.18 -13.81
C PHE A 222 -16.44 7.27 -15.32
N GLU A 223 -17.60 7.66 -15.85
CA GLU A 223 -17.82 7.83 -17.31
C GLU A 223 -16.78 8.74 -18.00
N HIS A 224 -16.24 9.70 -17.26
CA HIS A 224 -15.35 10.73 -17.78
C HIS A 224 -13.86 10.45 -17.52
N VAL A 225 -13.56 9.71 -16.45
CA VAL A 225 -12.20 9.45 -15.97
C VAL A 225 -11.83 7.96 -15.97
N TRP A 226 -12.68 7.09 -16.53
CA TRP A 226 -12.46 5.65 -16.61
C TRP A 226 -11.07 5.24 -17.10
N PRO A 227 -10.40 5.91 -18.06
CA PRO A 227 -9.07 5.45 -18.49
C PRO A 227 -8.06 5.45 -17.34
N VAL A 228 -8.10 6.49 -16.50
CA VAL A 228 -7.19 6.63 -15.36
C VAL A 228 -7.55 5.63 -14.26
N ILE A 229 -8.85 5.41 -14.05
CA ILE A 229 -9.35 4.39 -13.11
C ILE A 229 -8.88 3.00 -13.54
N ILE A 230 -8.98 2.65 -14.83
CA ILE A 230 -8.52 1.36 -15.35
C ILE A 230 -7.00 1.21 -15.25
N ILE A 231 -6.22 2.29 -15.45
CA ILE A 231 -4.77 2.27 -15.18
C ILE A 231 -4.51 1.95 -13.71
N SER A 232 -5.12 2.69 -12.78
CA SER A 232 -4.97 2.46 -11.33
C SER A 232 -5.42 1.08 -10.89
N LEU A 233 -6.56 0.61 -11.39
CA LEU A 233 -7.11 -0.71 -11.09
C LEU A 233 -6.17 -1.82 -11.57
N THR A 234 -5.66 -1.71 -12.81
CA THR A 234 -4.73 -2.69 -13.37
C THR A 234 -3.41 -2.72 -12.61
N MET A 235 -2.82 -1.55 -12.32
CA MET A 235 -1.59 -1.47 -11.53
C MET A 235 -1.81 -2.01 -10.10
N GLY A 236 -2.94 -1.68 -9.47
CA GLY A 236 -3.31 -2.18 -8.15
C GLY A 236 -3.52 -3.69 -8.11
N ILE A 237 -4.13 -4.29 -9.14
CA ILE A 237 -4.28 -5.76 -9.23
C ILE A 237 -2.92 -6.44 -9.37
N VAL A 238 -2.01 -5.87 -10.17
CA VAL A 238 -0.65 -6.40 -10.33
C VAL A 238 0.14 -6.26 -9.03
N ASP A 239 0.08 -5.11 -8.37
CA ASP A 239 0.70 -4.87 -7.06
C ASP A 239 0.16 -5.84 -5.99
N ALA A 240 -1.16 -5.99 -5.90
CA ALA A 240 -1.79 -6.98 -5.02
C ALA A 240 -1.40 -8.43 -5.37
N THR A 241 -1.13 -8.74 -6.65
CA THR A 241 -0.59 -10.05 -7.06
C THR A 241 0.80 -10.29 -6.50
N TYR A 242 1.68 -9.28 -6.51
CA TYR A 242 3.02 -9.35 -5.90
C TYR A 242 2.93 -9.60 -4.39
N TRP A 243 2.04 -8.89 -3.68
CA TRP A 243 1.82 -9.06 -2.24
C TRP A 243 1.03 -10.30 -1.84
N THR A 244 0.61 -11.14 -2.80
CA THR A 244 -0.10 -12.39 -2.51
C THR A 244 0.56 -13.59 -3.16
N THR A 245 0.25 -13.87 -4.42
CA THR A 245 0.85 -14.97 -5.18
C THR A 245 2.36 -14.77 -5.36
N GLY A 246 2.83 -13.53 -5.41
CA GLY A 246 4.25 -13.19 -5.48
C GLY A 246 5.06 -13.57 -4.26
N THR A 247 4.46 -13.54 -3.06
CA THR A 247 5.17 -13.94 -1.85
C THR A 247 5.33 -15.46 -1.79
N VAL A 248 4.27 -16.20 -2.19
CA VAL A 248 4.35 -17.66 -2.38
C VAL A 248 5.39 -18.03 -3.44
N PHE A 249 5.42 -17.30 -4.56
CA PHE A 249 6.43 -17.50 -5.59
C PHE A 249 7.85 -17.19 -5.10
N SER A 250 8.02 -16.12 -4.33
CA SER A 250 9.28 -15.74 -3.68
C SER A 250 9.81 -16.88 -2.80
N ASP A 251 8.97 -17.46 -1.94
CA ASP A 251 9.33 -18.59 -1.09
C ASP A 251 9.70 -19.85 -1.89
N ASN A 252 8.99 -20.12 -2.99
CA ASN A 252 9.31 -21.24 -3.87
C ASN A 252 10.66 -21.05 -4.58
N LEU A 253 11.01 -19.82 -4.97
CA LEU A 253 12.34 -19.50 -5.50
C LEU A 253 13.41 -19.58 -4.40
N ALA A 254 13.09 -19.14 -3.19
CA ALA A 254 13.99 -19.11 -2.05
C ALA A 254 14.42 -20.52 -1.60
N LYS A 255 13.54 -21.51 -1.76
CA LYS A 255 13.86 -22.95 -1.59
C LYS A 255 14.90 -23.46 -2.59
N GLN A 256 14.97 -22.87 -3.79
CA GLN A 256 15.97 -23.24 -4.80
C GLN A 256 17.32 -22.56 -4.52
N THR A 257 17.28 -21.25 -4.25
CA THR A 257 18.45 -20.45 -3.90
C THR A 257 18.04 -19.37 -2.92
N TRP A 258 18.86 -19.04 -1.93
CA TRP A 258 18.48 -18.07 -0.90
C TRP A 258 18.11 -16.68 -1.47
N TRP A 259 18.75 -16.25 -2.56
CA TRP A 259 18.44 -14.99 -3.22
C TRP A 259 17.04 -14.97 -3.87
N GLY A 260 16.40 -16.13 -4.05
CA GLY A 260 15.03 -16.22 -4.55
C GLY A 260 14.02 -15.47 -3.68
N GLY A 261 14.28 -15.36 -2.37
CA GLY A 261 13.49 -14.55 -1.44
C GLY A 261 13.57 -13.04 -1.70
N LEU A 262 14.47 -12.60 -2.60
CA LEU A 262 14.56 -11.20 -3.03
C LEU A 262 13.57 -10.82 -4.13
N PHE A 263 12.69 -11.73 -4.56
CA PHE A 263 11.72 -11.45 -5.62
C PHE A 263 10.83 -10.25 -5.27
N LEU A 264 10.24 -10.22 -4.08
CA LEU A 264 9.42 -9.11 -3.62
C LEU A 264 10.24 -7.86 -3.25
N PRO A 265 11.39 -7.95 -2.54
CA PRO A 265 12.30 -6.81 -2.34
C PRO A 265 12.73 -6.12 -3.64
N PHE A 266 13.02 -6.87 -4.70
CA PHE A 266 13.42 -6.28 -5.97
C PHE A 266 12.26 -5.55 -6.64
N TYR A 267 11.02 -6.02 -6.46
CA TYR A 267 9.82 -5.31 -6.90
C TYR A 267 9.63 -3.96 -6.16
N THR A 268 9.84 -3.93 -4.83
CA THR A 268 9.57 -2.72 -4.03
C THR A 268 10.74 -1.73 -4.00
N LEU A 269 11.97 -2.18 -4.22
CA LEU A 269 13.18 -1.34 -4.16
C LEU A 269 13.08 -0.05 -5.01
N PRO A 270 12.60 -0.06 -6.26
CA PRO A 270 12.47 1.15 -7.07
C PRO A 270 11.54 2.20 -6.47
N MET A 271 10.52 1.81 -5.68
CA MET A 271 9.59 2.74 -5.04
C MET A 271 10.30 3.67 -4.03
N VAL A 272 11.49 3.30 -3.55
CA VAL A 272 12.29 4.10 -2.61
C VAL A 272 12.86 5.35 -3.28
N PHE A 273 13.25 5.29 -4.55
CA PHE A 273 14.03 6.37 -5.20
C PHE A 273 13.50 6.83 -6.56
N VAL A 274 12.74 6.00 -7.29
CA VAL A 274 12.26 6.35 -8.64
C VAL A 274 11.31 7.55 -8.61
N GLY A 275 10.49 7.73 -7.57
CA GLY A 275 9.65 8.91 -7.43
C GLY A 275 10.45 10.22 -7.44
N VAL A 276 11.64 10.25 -6.83
CA VAL A 276 12.56 11.40 -6.85
C VAL A 276 13.12 11.63 -8.25
N ILE A 277 13.42 10.57 -9.00
CA ILE A 277 13.90 10.64 -10.37
C ILE A 277 12.81 11.23 -11.29
N VAL A 278 11.59 10.70 -11.20
CA VAL A 278 10.45 11.15 -12.02
C VAL A 278 10.11 12.62 -11.73
N ALA A 279 10.17 13.04 -10.46
CA ALA A 279 9.98 14.44 -10.10
C ALA A 279 10.99 15.37 -10.79
N ARG A 280 12.24 14.93 -10.98
CA ARG A 280 13.28 15.70 -11.67
C ARG A 280 13.15 15.72 -13.20
N TRP A 281 12.41 14.78 -13.79
CA TRP A 281 12.17 14.77 -15.24
C TRP A 281 11.29 15.93 -15.71
N GLY A 282 10.57 16.60 -14.81
CA GLY A 282 9.76 17.76 -15.15
C GLY A 282 8.64 17.44 -16.13
N ILE A 283 8.02 16.26 -16.05
CA ILE A 283 6.97 15.84 -16.99
C ILE A 283 5.69 16.66 -16.74
N TYR A 284 5.43 17.65 -17.59
CA TYR A 284 4.23 18.51 -17.51
C TYR A 284 3.14 18.16 -18.53
N LYS A 285 3.48 17.45 -19.62
CA LYS A 285 2.54 17.04 -20.68
C LYS A 285 2.61 15.53 -20.91
N GLY A 286 1.48 14.95 -21.32
CA GLY A 286 1.43 13.54 -21.71
C GLY A 286 1.56 12.55 -20.55
N LYS A 287 1.43 12.99 -19.28
CA LYS A 287 1.55 12.18 -18.07
C LYS A 287 0.81 10.85 -18.18
N LYS A 288 -0.45 10.90 -18.61
CA LYS A 288 -1.31 9.73 -18.83
C LYS A 288 -0.74 8.74 -19.85
N LYS A 289 -0.37 9.22 -21.04
CA LYS A 289 0.20 8.36 -22.10
C LYS A 289 1.53 7.75 -21.65
N MET A 290 2.33 8.50 -20.90
CA MET A 290 3.57 7.98 -20.33
C MET A 290 3.28 6.88 -19.30
N ALA A 291 2.31 7.06 -18.40
CA ALA A 291 1.87 6.02 -17.48
C ALA A 291 1.43 4.75 -18.24
N GLU A 292 0.60 4.88 -19.27
CA GLU A 292 0.17 3.77 -20.12
C GLU A 292 1.36 3.06 -20.82
N ILE A 293 2.38 3.80 -21.28
CA ILE A 293 3.59 3.21 -21.89
C ILE A 293 4.41 2.44 -20.85
N PHE A 294 4.65 3.01 -19.67
CA PHE A 294 5.38 2.32 -18.61
C PHE A 294 4.62 1.09 -18.12
N MET A 295 3.29 1.17 -18.04
CA MET A 295 2.42 0.04 -17.76
C MET A 295 2.54 -1.05 -18.83
N LEU A 296 2.56 -0.69 -20.13
CA LEU A 296 2.77 -1.62 -21.23
C LEU A 296 4.12 -2.34 -21.13
N ILE A 297 5.20 -1.59 -20.90
CA ILE A 297 6.55 -2.17 -20.77
C ILE A 297 6.61 -3.12 -19.58
N SER A 298 6.00 -2.75 -18.45
CA SER A 298 5.87 -3.63 -17.28
C SER A 298 5.13 -4.93 -17.61
N GLY A 299 4.01 -4.86 -18.34
CA GLY A 299 3.26 -6.05 -18.76
C GLY A 299 4.09 -6.97 -19.67
N LEU A 300 4.83 -6.40 -20.63
CA LEU A 300 5.73 -7.16 -21.49
C LEU A 300 6.83 -7.87 -20.69
N LEU A 301 7.44 -7.16 -19.73
CA LEU A 301 8.46 -7.73 -18.84
C LEU A 301 7.88 -8.89 -18.01
N LEU A 302 6.68 -8.76 -17.45
CA LEU A 302 6.01 -9.84 -16.70
C LEU A 302 5.80 -11.10 -17.54
N VAL A 303 5.42 -10.96 -18.82
CA VAL A 303 5.28 -12.10 -19.73
C VAL A 303 6.62 -12.84 -19.92
N MET A 304 7.75 -12.14 -19.86
CA MET A 304 9.08 -12.74 -20.01
C MET A 304 9.47 -13.68 -18.85
N ILE A 305 8.75 -13.68 -17.71
CA ILE A 305 8.98 -14.65 -16.63
C ILE A 305 8.64 -16.08 -17.09
N GLY A 306 7.61 -16.25 -17.91
CA GLY A 306 7.08 -17.55 -18.32
C GLY A 306 8.11 -18.52 -18.89
N PRO A 307 8.85 -18.15 -19.96
CA PRO A 307 9.77 -19.07 -20.62
C PRO A 307 11.05 -19.39 -19.84
N SER A 308 11.34 -18.73 -18.72
CA SER A 308 12.58 -18.90 -17.98
C SER A 308 12.38 -19.58 -16.62
N ASP A 309 13.15 -20.63 -16.34
CA ASP A 309 13.22 -21.25 -15.00
C ASP A 309 14.37 -20.70 -14.15
N SER A 310 15.10 -19.69 -14.66
CA SER A 310 16.19 -19.09 -13.92
C SER A 310 15.69 -18.14 -12.84
N VAL A 311 16.05 -18.41 -11.58
CA VAL A 311 15.78 -17.51 -10.44
C VAL A 311 16.27 -16.09 -10.75
N MET A 312 17.46 -15.95 -11.34
CA MET A 312 18.03 -14.64 -11.66
C MET A 312 17.20 -13.86 -12.68
N VAL A 313 16.60 -14.54 -13.65
CA VAL A 313 15.69 -13.89 -14.61
C VAL A 313 14.44 -13.39 -13.90
N ALA A 314 13.83 -14.18 -13.01
CA ALA A 314 12.69 -13.73 -12.21
C ALA A 314 13.02 -12.50 -11.35
N LEU A 315 14.20 -12.47 -10.72
CA LEU A 315 14.66 -11.33 -9.91
C LEU A 315 14.87 -10.07 -10.77
N ILE A 316 15.58 -10.18 -11.90
CA ILE A 316 15.83 -9.05 -12.80
C ILE A 316 14.50 -8.51 -13.35
N VAL A 317 13.60 -9.40 -13.79
CA VAL A 317 12.29 -8.99 -14.27
C VAL A 317 11.50 -8.30 -13.16
N SER A 318 11.51 -8.82 -11.94
CA SER A 318 10.84 -8.19 -10.80
C SER A 318 11.33 -6.76 -10.54
N LEU A 319 12.65 -6.54 -10.57
CA LEU A 319 13.25 -5.21 -10.44
C LEU A 319 12.83 -4.26 -11.57
N LEU A 320 12.84 -4.75 -12.82
CA LEU A 320 12.47 -3.94 -13.97
C LEU A 320 10.98 -3.59 -13.96
N VAL A 321 10.11 -4.55 -13.64
CA VAL A 321 8.66 -4.35 -13.45
C VAL A 321 8.40 -3.33 -12.36
N GLY A 322 9.01 -3.50 -11.18
CA GLY A 322 8.93 -2.55 -10.07
C GLY A 322 9.38 -1.15 -10.48
N THR A 323 10.43 -1.04 -11.31
CA THR A 323 10.94 0.25 -11.81
C THR A 323 9.93 0.92 -12.75
N MET A 324 9.39 0.19 -13.73
CA MET A 324 8.40 0.74 -14.67
C MET A 324 7.12 1.17 -13.95
N LEU A 325 6.62 0.35 -13.02
CA LEU A 325 5.45 0.69 -12.22
C LEU A 325 5.70 1.87 -11.28
N SER A 326 6.88 1.96 -10.67
CA SER A 326 7.26 3.10 -9.82
C SER A 326 7.33 4.43 -10.59
N VAL A 327 7.45 4.40 -11.92
CA VAL A 327 7.27 5.58 -12.77
C VAL A 327 5.80 5.83 -13.08
N SER A 328 5.04 4.77 -13.37
CA SER A 328 3.63 4.86 -13.75
C SER A 328 2.73 5.40 -12.63
N TRP A 329 2.97 5.00 -11.38
CA TRP A 329 2.19 5.45 -10.21
C TRP A 329 2.19 6.98 -10.04
N PRO A 330 3.34 7.67 -9.87
CA PRO A 330 3.36 9.13 -9.75
C PRO A 330 2.77 9.88 -10.95
N LEU A 331 2.91 9.33 -12.16
CA LEU A 331 2.31 9.92 -13.36
C LEU A 331 0.80 9.83 -13.35
N THR A 332 0.25 8.72 -12.83
CA THR A 332 -1.19 8.51 -12.64
C THR A 332 -1.73 9.43 -11.55
N ASP A 333 -1.04 9.54 -10.41
CA ASP A 333 -1.38 10.48 -9.33
C ASP A 333 -1.37 11.94 -9.81
N ALA A 334 -0.39 12.29 -10.65
CA ALA A 334 -0.33 13.63 -11.24
C ALA A 334 -1.51 13.90 -12.19
N VAL A 335 -2.09 12.87 -12.82
CA VAL A 335 -3.32 13.01 -13.62
C VAL A 335 -4.55 13.18 -12.73
N TYR A 336 -4.66 12.43 -11.62
CA TYR A 336 -5.72 12.66 -10.62
C TYR A 336 -5.64 14.07 -10.05
N SER A 337 -4.45 14.56 -9.71
CA SER A 337 -4.24 15.93 -9.22
C SER A 337 -4.67 16.99 -10.23
N ASP A 338 -4.37 16.79 -11.52
CA ASP A 338 -4.84 17.66 -12.61
C ASP A 338 -6.38 17.60 -12.78
N ILE A 339 -7.03 16.49 -12.45
CA ILE A 339 -8.50 16.38 -12.44
C ILE A 339 -9.08 17.12 -11.23
N VAL A 340 -8.61 16.80 -10.02
CA VAL A 340 -9.06 17.38 -8.75
C VAL A 340 -8.96 18.91 -8.78
N SER A 341 -7.83 19.45 -9.26
CA SER A 341 -7.63 20.91 -9.38
C SER A 341 -8.61 21.60 -10.33
N ARG A 342 -9.14 20.89 -11.34
CA ARG A 342 -10.16 21.42 -12.27
C ARG A 342 -11.59 21.28 -11.74
N MET A 343 -11.80 20.51 -10.67
CA MET A 343 -13.12 20.29 -10.06
C MET A 343 -13.42 21.26 -8.92
N GLY A 344 -12.42 21.92 -8.33
CA GLY A 344 -12.64 22.84 -7.22
C GLY A 344 -13.05 22.11 -5.93
N SER A 345 -14.12 22.56 -5.27
CA SER A 345 -14.67 21.95 -4.04
C SER A 345 -15.04 20.48 -4.22
N GLU A 346 -15.57 20.14 -5.40
CA GLU A 346 -16.02 18.79 -5.74
C GLU A 346 -14.88 17.79 -5.95
N GLY A 347 -13.63 18.26 -5.91
CA GLY A 347 -12.44 17.41 -5.98
C GLY A 347 -12.41 16.33 -4.90
N LYS A 348 -13.09 16.52 -3.75
CA LYS A 348 -13.23 15.53 -2.68
C LYS A 348 -13.79 14.19 -3.18
N HIS A 349 -14.78 14.23 -4.07
CA HIS A 349 -15.40 13.04 -4.65
C HIS A 349 -14.44 12.28 -5.56
N MET A 350 -13.59 13.00 -6.29
CA MET A 350 -12.57 12.39 -7.14
C MET A 350 -11.46 11.73 -6.32
N VAL A 351 -11.07 12.34 -5.19
CA VAL A 351 -10.12 11.72 -4.24
C VAL A 351 -10.73 10.42 -3.69
N GLY A 352 -11.98 10.45 -3.23
CA GLY A 352 -12.70 9.26 -2.78
C GLY A 352 -12.78 8.15 -3.83
N LEU A 353 -13.08 8.49 -5.08
CA LEU A 353 -13.12 7.54 -6.19
C LEU A 353 -11.74 6.92 -6.48
N SER A 354 -10.68 7.73 -6.47
CA SER A 354 -9.31 7.22 -6.68
C SER A 354 -8.86 6.27 -5.57
N GLY A 355 -9.15 6.60 -4.30
CA GLY A 355 -8.86 5.73 -3.16
C GLY A 355 -9.64 4.42 -3.23
N SER A 356 -10.94 4.50 -3.50
CA SER A 356 -11.81 3.33 -3.63
C SER A 356 -11.40 2.42 -4.79
N THR A 357 -10.87 2.99 -5.88
CA THR A 357 -10.33 2.20 -7.00
C THR A 357 -9.19 1.30 -6.53
N LEU A 358 -8.29 1.80 -5.68
CA LEU A 358 -7.19 1.02 -5.13
C LEU A 358 -7.71 -0.06 -4.16
N SER A 359 -8.66 0.29 -3.29
CA SER A 359 -9.29 -0.69 -2.39
C SER A 359 -9.96 -1.82 -3.16
N VAL A 360 -10.69 -1.51 -4.23
CA VAL A 360 -11.29 -2.52 -5.13
C VAL A 360 -10.21 -3.39 -5.78
N ALA A 361 -9.09 -2.80 -6.21
CA ALA A 361 -7.97 -3.54 -6.78
C ALA A 361 -7.39 -4.56 -5.76
N TYR A 362 -7.29 -4.17 -4.49
CA TYR A 362 -6.78 -5.03 -3.42
C TYR A 362 -7.82 -6.03 -2.86
N ILE A 363 -9.11 -5.80 -3.10
CA ILE A 363 -10.15 -6.81 -2.86
C ILE A 363 -10.15 -7.85 -3.99
N VAL A 364 -10.16 -7.41 -5.25
CA VAL A 364 -10.30 -8.29 -6.41
C VAL A 364 -8.99 -8.98 -6.76
N GLY A 365 -7.86 -8.29 -6.64
CA GLY A 365 -6.54 -8.75 -7.05
C GLY A 365 -6.13 -10.08 -6.41
N PRO A 366 -6.10 -10.20 -5.06
CA PRO A 366 -5.78 -11.44 -4.37
C PRO A 366 -6.67 -12.62 -4.77
N ILE A 367 -7.98 -12.38 -4.95
CA ILE A 367 -8.94 -13.42 -5.35
C ILE A 367 -8.62 -13.92 -6.75
N VAL A 368 -8.43 -12.99 -7.70
CA VAL A 368 -8.11 -13.33 -9.10
C VAL A 368 -6.74 -13.99 -9.20
N ALA A 369 -5.72 -13.50 -8.50
CA ALA A 369 -4.39 -14.08 -8.46
C ALA A 369 -4.40 -15.49 -7.83
N GLY A 370 -5.10 -15.66 -6.71
CA GLY A 370 -5.32 -16.96 -6.06
C GLY A 370 -6.06 -17.96 -6.95
N LEU A 371 -7.09 -17.51 -7.68
CA LEU A 371 -7.81 -18.34 -8.64
C LEU A 371 -6.91 -18.78 -9.80
N ILE A 372 -6.18 -17.85 -10.42
CA ILE A 372 -5.31 -18.15 -11.55
C ILE A 372 -4.18 -19.10 -11.10
N SER A 373 -3.52 -18.81 -9.98
CA SER A 373 -2.42 -19.65 -9.46
C SER A 373 -2.85 -21.07 -9.15
N GLN A 374 -4.09 -21.29 -8.70
CA GLN A 374 -4.63 -22.63 -8.50
C GLN A 374 -4.67 -23.47 -9.79
N PHE A 375 -4.84 -22.85 -10.96
CA PHE A 375 -4.91 -23.56 -12.24
C PHE A 375 -3.59 -23.61 -13.01
N VAL A 376 -2.78 -22.55 -12.96
CA VAL A 376 -1.56 -22.44 -13.78
C VAL A 376 -0.26 -22.37 -12.98
N GLY A 377 -0.34 -22.31 -11.65
CA GLY A 377 0.79 -22.10 -10.75
C GLY A 377 1.15 -20.63 -10.55
N GLU A 378 1.97 -20.34 -9.54
CA GLU A 378 2.29 -18.97 -9.11
C GLU A 378 3.11 -18.23 -10.18
N LYS A 379 4.11 -18.89 -10.78
CA LYS A 379 4.94 -18.32 -11.86
C LYS A 379 4.08 -17.87 -13.06
N ASN A 380 3.20 -18.74 -13.55
CA ASN A 380 2.37 -18.42 -14.72
C ASN A 380 1.25 -17.42 -14.39
N THR A 381 0.91 -17.23 -13.12
CA THR A 381 -0.01 -16.15 -12.72
C THR A 381 0.56 -14.79 -13.11
N PHE A 382 1.86 -14.56 -12.93
CA PHE A 382 2.52 -13.34 -13.40
C PHE A 382 2.49 -13.19 -14.92
N VAL A 383 2.58 -14.29 -15.67
CA VAL A 383 2.45 -14.26 -17.13
C VAL A 383 1.04 -13.83 -17.53
N VAL A 384 0.00 -14.41 -16.91
CA VAL A 384 -1.39 -14.05 -17.17
C VAL A 384 -1.65 -12.58 -16.82
N MET A 385 -1.16 -12.11 -15.67
CA MET A 385 -1.25 -10.69 -15.28
C MET A 385 -0.50 -9.78 -16.26
N GLY A 386 0.66 -10.20 -16.74
CA GLY A 386 1.42 -9.50 -17.77
C GLY A 386 0.65 -9.37 -19.08
N VAL A 387 0.02 -10.46 -19.55
CA VAL A 387 -0.84 -10.44 -20.76
C VAL A 387 -2.03 -9.50 -20.56
N MET A 388 -2.73 -9.58 -19.42
CA MET A 388 -3.83 -8.69 -19.09
C MET A 388 -3.38 -7.21 -19.13
N MET A 389 -2.25 -6.91 -18.49
CA MET A 389 -1.68 -5.57 -18.45
C MET A 389 -1.28 -5.05 -19.84
N VAL A 390 -0.70 -5.89 -20.70
CA VAL A 390 -0.39 -5.55 -22.09
C VAL A 390 -1.66 -5.22 -22.86
N LEU A 391 -2.68 -6.07 -22.80
CA LEU A 391 -3.94 -5.87 -23.51
C LEU A 391 -4.63 -4.57 -23.08
N VAL A 392 -4.76 -4.35 -21.76
CA VAL A 392 -5.34 -3.12 -21.21
C VAL A 392 -4.53 -1.90 -21.65
N SER A 393 -3.21 -1.95 -21.56
CA SER A 393 -2.36 -0.81 -21.95
C SER A 393 -2.49 -0.48 -23.45
N ILE A 394 -2.54 -1.49 -24.33
CA ILE A 394 -2.74 -1.28 -25.77
C ILE A 394 -4.10 -0.64 -26.04
N ILE A 395 -5.17 -1.16 -25.42
CA ILE A 395 -6.52 -0.61 -25.57
C ILE A 395 -6.55 0.86 -25.14
N LEU A 396 -5.97 1.17 -23.97
CA LEU A 396 -5.90 2.54 -23.45
C LEU A 396 -5.08 3.45 -24.37
N LEU A 397 -3.92 3.02 -24.84
CA LEU A 397 -3.09 3.82 -25.76
C LEU A 397 -3.82 4.20 -27.06
N VAL A 398 -4.79 3.39 -27.49
CA VAL A 398 -5.61 3.63 -28.69
C VAL A 398 -6.85 4.46 -28.38
N VAL A 399 -7.58 4.14 -27.32
CA VAL A 399 -8.92 4.70 -27.04
C VAL A 399 -8.85 5.97 -26.18
N THR A 400 -7.82 6.12 -25.35
CA THR A 400 -7.74 7.20 -24.37
C THR A 400 -7.63 8.58 -25.05
N PRO A 401 -8.57 9.51 -24.83
CA PRO A 401 -8.52 10.84 -25.45
C PRO A 401 -7.38 11.68 -24.87
N LYS A 402 -6.75 12.54 -25.68
CA LYS A 402 -5.65 13.44 -25.24
C LYS A 402 -6.05 14.32 -24.04
N LYS A 403 -7.30 14.78 -24.00
CA LYS A 403 -7.87 15.59 -22.91
C LYS A 403 -9.14 14.92 -22.39
N MET A 404 -9.22 14.73 -21.08
CA MET A 404 -10.45 14.25 -20.42
C MET A 404 -11.34 15.45 -20.12
N LYS A 405 -12.56 15.41 -20.64
CA LYS A 405 -13.60 16.40 -20.38
C LYS A 405 -14.27 16.02 -19.06
N LEU A 406 -14.46 17.00 -18.17
CA LEU A 406 -15.14 16.79 -16.90
C LEU A 406 -16.62 17.15 -17.04
N PRO A 407 -17.51 16.49 -16.29
CA PRO A 407 -18.95 16.74 -16.32
C PRO A 407 -19.30 18.02 -15.54
N GLN A 408 -18.87 19.17 -16.07
CA GLN A 408 -18.99 20.47 -15.39
C GLN A 408 -20.45 20.90 -15.17
N THR A 409 -21.38 20.39 -15.99
CA THR A 409 -22.81 20.64 -15.86
C THR A 409 -23.40 19.90 -14.66
N GLU A 410 -23.03 18.64 -14.49
CA GLU A 410 -23.50 17.75 -13.43
C GLU A 410 -22.86 18.12 -12.10
N ILE A 411 -21.57 18.45 -12.10
CA ILE A 411 -20.83 18.93 -10.92
C ILE A 411 -21.51 20.17 -10.31
N LYS A 412 -22.03 21.08 -11.15
CA LYS A 412 -22.77 22.27 -10.67
C LYS A 412 -24.11 21.95 -10.01
N THR A 413 -24.65 20.75 -10.21
CA THR A 413 -25.91 20.28 -9.62
C THR A 413 -25.71 19.44 -8.36
N TRP A 414 -24.47 19.19 -7.96
CA TRP A 414 -24.18 18.56 -6.69
C TRP A 414 -24.39 19.63 -5.61
N ASP A 415 -25.57 19.61 -5.01
CA ASP A 415 -25.90 20.45 -3.85
C ASP A 415 -24.97 20.07 -2.68
N ASP A 416 -24.33 21.07 -2.08
CA ASP A 416 -23.57 20.93 -0.81
C ASP A 416 -24.46 20.40 0.34
#